data_AF-F6HLS3-F1
#
_entry.id   AF-F6HLS3-F1
#
_cell.length_a   1.000
_cell.length_b   1.000
_cell.length_c   1.000
_cell.angle_alpha   90.00
_cell.angle_beta   90.00
_cell.angle_gamma   90.00
#
_symmetry.space_group_name_H-M   'P 1'
#
loop_
_entity.id
_entity.type
_entity.pdbx_description
1 polymer ?
#
loop_
_entity_poly.entity_id
_entity_poly.type
_entity_poly.pdbx_seq_one_letter_code
_entity_poly.pdbx_strand_id
1 'polypeptide(L)'
;MWKLKIAGGHGPWLYSLNNFVGRQIWEFDREAGTPEEREEVRKVQENFTKNRFRYKPNGDLLMRMQLIKENQIDLSIPPVRLGEKEEVTYEAVTTVVRKAVRLNRAIQAKDGH
;
A
#
# COMPACT_ATOMS: atom_id res chain seq x y z
N MET A 1 -2.46 13.76 -9.62
CA MET A 1 -2.16 12.73 -8.61
C MET A 1 -0.80 12.10 -8.89
N TRP A 2 -0.07 11.74 -7.84
CA TRP A 2 1.13 10.91 -7.98
C TRP A 2 0.72 9.49 -8.36
N LYS A 3 1.30 8.92 -9.40
CA LYS A 3 1.04 7.57 -9.90
C LYS A 3 2.27 6.69 -9.69
N LEU A 4 2.07 5.53 -9.08
CA LEU A 4 3.10 4.51 -8.95
C LEU A 4 3.27 3.78 -10.28
N LYS A 5 4.51 3.68 -10.77
CA LYS A 5 4.88 2.82 -11.90
C LYS A 5 5.89 1.77 -11.42
N ILE A 6 5.61 0.52 -11.76
CA ILE A 6 6.39 -0.65 -11.33
C ILE A 6 6.92 -1.39 -12.54
N ALA A 7 8.14 -1.91 -12.42
CA ALA A 7 8.82 -2.71 -13.45
C ALA A 7 8.85 -2.02 -14.82
N GLY A 8 9.07 -0.70 -14.81
CA GLY A 8 9.02 0.14 -16.00
C GLY A 8 10.20 1.09 -16.07
N GLY A 9 10.68 1.32 -17.28
CA GLY A 9 11.77 2.24 -17.57
C GLY A 9 12.29 2.04 -18.98
N HIS A 10 12.61 3.13 -19.66
CA HIS A 10 13.30 3.12 -20.95
C HIS A 10 14.13 4.40 -21.05
N GLY A 11 15.28 4.33 -21.71
CA GLY A 11 16.11 5.49 -21.95
C GLY A 11 17.58 5.12 -22.15
N PRO A 12 18.35 5.99 -22.83
CA PRO A 12 19.75 5.71 -23.17
C PRO A 12 20.66 5.54 -21.94
N TRP A 13 20.24 6.06 -20.78
CA TRP A 13 20.99 6.03 -19.53
C TRP A 13 20.42 5.07 -18.49
N LEU A 14 19.46 4.24 -18.88
CA LEU A 14 18.77 3.33 -17.98
C LEU A 14 19.04 1.88 -18.38
N TYR A 15 19.85 1.18 -17.58
CA TYR A 15 20.25 -0.20 -17.79
C TYR A 15 19.69 -1.12 -16.71
N SER A 16 19.43 -2.39 -17.04
CA SER A 16 18.95 -3.40 -16.11
C SER A 16 19.38 -4.80 -16.52
N LEU A 17 19.69 -5.62 -15.51
CA LEU A 17 19.99 -7.05 -15.66
C LEU A 17 18.74 -7.94 -15.52
N ASN A 18 17.63 -7.42 -14.98
CA ASN A 18 16.41 -8.17 -14.66
C ASN A 18 15.13 -7.49 -15.22
N ASN A 19 15.23 -6.79 -16.35
CA ASN A 19 14.11 -6.04 -16.95
C ASN A 19 13.38 -5.07 -15.99
N PHE A 20 14.11 -4.41 -15.08
CA PHE A 20 13.60 -3.44 -14.11
C PHE A 20 12.65 -4.00 -13.05
N VAL A 21 12.57 -5.33 -12.90
CA VAL A 21 11.79 -5.97 -11.83
C VAL A 21 12.24 -5.43 -10.47
N GLY A 22 11.27 -5.04 -9.63
CA GLY A 22 11.47 -4.38 -8.32
C GLY A 22 11.64 -2.86 -8.39
N ARG A 23 11.77 -2.26 -9.58
CA ARG A 23 11.90 -0.81 -9.72
C ARG A 23 10.54 -0.13 -9.49
N GLN A 24 10.53 0.86 -8.59
CA GLN A 24 9.38 1.71 -8.33
C GLN A 24 9.72 3.17 -8.65
N ILE A 25 8.89 3.84 -9.45
CA ILE A 25 9.00 5.27 -9.75
C ILE A 25 7.66 5.96 -9.56
N TRP A 26 7.71 7.25 -9.20
CA TRP A 26 6.53 8.09 -9.02
C TRP A 26 6.49 9.16 -10.11
N GLU A 27 5.37 9.25 -10.82
CA GLU A 27 5.13 10.28 -11.83
C GLU A 27 3.90 11.10 -11.43
N PHE A 28 3.99 12.42 -11.56
CA PHE A 28 2.86 13.28 -11.28
C PHE A 28 2.05 13.52 -12.55
N ASP A 29 0.77 13.17 -12.51
CA ASP A 29 -0.19 13.36 -13.59
C ASP A 29 -1.31 14.30 -13.10
N ARG A 30 -1.50 15.46 -13.73
CA ARG A 30 -2.52 16.45 -13.32
C ARG A 30 -3.96 15.96 -13.51
N GLU A 31 -4.19 15.11 -14.49
CA GLU A 31 -5.52 14.62 -14.87
C GLU A 31 -5.85 13.28 -14.20
N ALA A 32 -4.86 12.58 -13.65
CA ALA A 32 -5.08 11.32 -12.95
C ALA A 32 -5.97 11.42 -11.70
N GLY A 33 -6.80 10.39 -11.53
CA GLY A 33 -7.60 10.10 -10.36
C GLY A 33 -8.96 10.80 -10.32
N THR A 34 -9.98 10.10 -9.80
CA THR A 34 -11.33 10.64 -9.65
C THR A 34 -11.39 11.71 -8.55
N PRO A 35 -12.44 12.54 -8.49
CA PRO A 35 -12.62 13.50 -7.39
C PRO A 35 -12.53 12.85 -6.01
N GLU A 36 -13.12 11.67 -5.85
CA GLU A 36 -13.14 10.90 -4.60
C GLU A 36 -11.72 10.47 -4.21
N GLU A 37 -10.94 9.96 -5.16
CA GLU A 37 -9.56 9.54 -4.91
C GLU A 37 -8.65 10.71 -4.56
N ARG A 38 -8.83 11.85 -5.24
CA ARG A 38 -8.10 13.09 -4.93
C ARG A 38 -8.43 13.55 -3.51
N GLU A 39 -9.69 13.43 -3.10
CA GLU A 39 -10.13 13.74 -1.75
C GLU A 39 -9.55 12.78 -0.70
N GLU A 40 -9.49 11.48 -0.97
CA GLU A 40 -8.84 10.52 -0.08
C GLU A 40 -7.34 10.83 0.10
N VAL A 41 -6.63 11.12 -0.99
CA VAL A 41 -5.23 11.54 -0.92
C VAL A 41 -5.06 12.83 -0.11
N ARG A 42 -5.96 13.81 -0.29
CA ARG A 42 -5.96 15.05 0.50
C ARG A 42 -6.14 14.77 2.00
N LYS A 43 -7.11 13.92 2.37
CA LYS A 43 -7.33 13.51 3.77
C LYS A 43 -6.08 12.86 4.37
N VAL A 44 -5.40 12.00 3.62
CA VAL A 44 -4.15 11.37 4.06
C VAL A 44 -3.05 12.41 4.27
N GLN A 45 -2.89 13.37 3.36
CA GLN A 45 -1.90 14.45 3.48
C GLN A 45 -2.19 15.38 4.67
N GLU A 46 -3.46 15.72 4.90
CA GLU A 46 -3.89 16.49 6.07
C GLU A 46 -3.61 15.74 7.37
N ASN A 47 -3.92 14.44 7.40
CA ASN A 47 -3.67 13.60 8.56
C ASN A 47 -2.17 13.51 8.87
N PHE A 48 -1.32 13.32 7.86
CA PHE A 48 0.13 13.37 8.00
C PHE A 48 0.58 14.74 8.55
N THR A 49 0.10 15.83 7.97
CA THR A 49 0.45 17.19 8.39
C THR A 49 0.14 17.44 9.87
N LYS A 50 -1.04 17.01 10.33
CA LYS A 50 -1.47 17.13 11.74
C LYS A 50 -0.62 16.29 12.71
N ASN A 51 -0.09 15.15 12.24
CA ASN A 51 0.48 14.12 13.10
C ASN A 51 1.99 13.88 12.94
N ARG A 52 2.65 14.52 11.97
CA ARG A 52 4.06 14.27 11.59
C ARG A 52 5.09 14.42 12.71
N PHE A 53 4.75 15.15 13.77
CA PHE A 53 5.60 15.34 14.96
C PHE A 53 5.16 14.51 16.17
N ARG A 54 4.00 13.83 16.09
CA ARG A 54 3.44 13.02 17.18
C ARG A 54 3.65 11.52 16.95
N TYR A 55 3.55 11.07 15.71
CA TYR A 55 3.68 9.67 15.34
C TYR A 55 4.71 9.49 14.23
N LYS A 56 5.32 8.31 14.18
CA LYS A 56 6.18 7.93 13.05
C LYS A 56 5.31 7.83 11.80
N PRO A 57 5.62 8.58 10.72
CA PRO A 57 4.80 8.56 9.53
C PRO A 57 4.97 7.24 8.77
N ASN A 58 3.90 6.83 8.10
CA ASN A 58 3.98 5.72 7.17
C ASN A 58 4.31 6.24 5.76
N GLY A 59 5.49 5.90 5.24
CA GLY A 59 5.96 6.35 3.93
C GLY A 59 5.30 5.66 2.74
N ASP A 60 4.64 4.51 2.94
CA ASP A 60 4.10 3.70 1.85
C ASP A 60 2.57 3.84 1.68
N LEU A 61 1.91 4.72 2.44
CA LEU A 61 0.45 4.77 2.49
C LEU A 61 -0.17 5.04 1.11
N LEU A 62 0.41 5.97 0.34
CA LEU A 62 -0.04 6.27 -1.02
C LEU A 62 0.18 5.09 -1.99
N MET A 63 1.27 4.34 -1.82
CA MET A 63 1.56 3.12 -2.57
C MET A 63 0.48 2.06 -2.29
N ARG A 64 0.19 1.81 -1.01
CA ARG A 64 -0.81 0.84 -0.57
C ARG A 64 -2.20 1.17 -1.12
N MET A 65 -2.61 2.44 -1.09
CA MET A 65 -3.90 2.85 -1.65
C MET A 65 -4.05 2.45 -3.13
N GLN A 66 -3.00 2.68 -3.94
CA GLN A 66 -3.03 2.34 -5.37
C GLN A 66 -3.00 0.82 -5.59
N LEU A 67 -2.14 0.10 -4.88
CA LEU A 67 -2.01 -1.35 -5.05
C LEU A 67 -3.24 -2.11 -4.56
N ILE A 68 -3.83 -1.72 -3.42
CA ILE A 68 -5.07 -2.32 -2.91
C ILE A 68 -6.20 -2.15 -3.93
N LYS A 69 -6.30 -0.97 -4.53
CA LYS A 69 -7.29 -0.69 -5.58
C LYS A 69 -7.03 -1.53 -6.83
N GLU A 70 -5.79 -1.64 -7.30
CA GLU A 70 -5.42 -2.42 -8.49
C GLU A 70 -5.69 -3.92 -8.29
N ASN A 71 -5.29 -4.46 -7.13
CA ASN A 71 -5.39 -5.88 -6.83
C ASN A 71 -6.80 -6.33 -6.41
N GLN A 72 -7.67 -5.41 -5.98
CA GLN A 72 -9.08 -5.65 -5.64
C GLN A 72 -9.29 -6.79 -4.62
N ILE A 73 -8.36 -6.93 -3.68
CA ILE A 73 -8.43 -7.95 -2.64
C ILE A 73 -9.41 -7.52 -1.55
N ASP A 74 -10.29 -8.44 -1.15
CA ASP A 74 -11.19 -8.23 -0.02
C ASP A 74 -10.43 -8.16 1.33
N LEU A 75 -10.38 -6.97 1.92
CA LEU A 75 -9.77 -6.69 3.21
C LEU A 75 -10.79 -6.51 4.36
N SER A 76 -12.03 -6.98 4.18
CA SER A 76 -13.13 -6.82 5.15
C SER A 76 -12.94 -7.55 6.48
N ILE A 77 -12.05 -8.55 6.54
CA ILE A 77 -11.77 -9.29 7.79
C ILE A 77 -11.32 -8.29 8.86
N PRO A 78 -11.98 -8.20 10.02
CA PRO A 78 -11.61 -7.24 11.07
C PRO A 78 -10.26 -7.62 11.72
N PRO A 79 -9.49 -6.63 12.21
CA PRO A 79 -8.28 -6.92 12.97
C PRO A 79 -8.65 -7.55 14.32
N VAL A 80 -8.02 -8.68 14.66
CA VAL A 80 -8.09 -9.27 16.00
C VAL A 80 -6.84 -8.83 16.77
N ARG A 81 -7.03 -8.24 17.95
CA ARG A 81 -5.96 -7.85 18.87
C ARG A 81 -6.26 -8.45 20.23
N LEU A 82 -5.35 -9.27 20.72
CA LEU A 82 -5.46 -9.87 22.03
C LEU A 82 -4.83 -8.95 23.09
N GLY A 83 -5.48 -8.84 24.25
CA GLY A 83 -4.93 -8.19 25.43
C GLY A 83 -3.83 -9.04 26.10
N GLU A 84 -3.09 -8.45 27.04
CA GLU A 84 -1.95 -9.12 27.70
C GLU A 84 -2.31 -10.42 28.43
N LYS A 85 -3.56 -10.55 28.89
CA LYS A 85 -4.06 -11.70 29.65
C LYS A 85 -5.05 -12.57 28.88
N GLU A 86 -5.30 -12.26 27.61
CA GLU A 86 -6.20 -13.06 26.78
C GLU A 86 -5.47 -14.28 26.22
N GLU A 87 -6.15 -15.42 26.23
CA GLU A 87 -5.59 -16.67 25.71
C GLU A 87 -5.49 -16.64 24.18
N VAL A 88 -4.38 -17.15 23.64
CA VAL A 88 -4.19 -17.28 22.20
C VAL A 88 -4.96 -18.49 21.70
N THR A 89 -6.10 -18.24 21.06
CA THR A 89 -6.92 -19.30 20.46
C THR A 89 -6.53 -19.60 19.02
N TYR A 90 -6.77 -20.83 18.57
CA TYR A 90 -6.56 -21.23 17.17
C TYR A 90 -7.35 -20.36 16.18
N GLU A 91 -8.57 -19.97 16.55
CA GLU A 91 -9.43 -19.10 15.74
C GLU A 91 -8.83 -17.68 15.60
N ALA A 92 -8.33 -17.11 16.71
CA ALA A 92 -7.67 -15.81 16.70
C ALA A 92 -6.44 -15.83 15.79
N VAL A 93 -5.57 -16.82 15.94
CA VAL A 93 -4.38 -17.01 15.10
C VAL A 93 -4.78 -17.15 13.63
N THR A 94 -5.74 -18.02 13.33
CA THR A 94 -6.21 -18.26 11.96
C THR A 94 -6.76 -16.98 11.32
N THR A 95 -7.53 -16.19 12.07
CA THR A 95 -8.10 -14.93 11.58
C THR A 95 -7.03 -13.89 11.30
N VAL A 96 -6.06 -13.74 12.21
CA VAL A 96 -4.94 -12.79 12.05
C VAL A 96 -4.08 -13.18 10.85
N VAL A 97 -3.68 -14.46 10.73
CA VAL A 97 -2.85 -14.94 9.61
C VAL A 97 -3.59 -14.77 8.29
N ARG A 98 -4.88 -15.12 8.23
CA ARG A 98 -5.69 -14.92 7.01
C ARG A 98 -5.74 -13.45 6.59
N LYS A 99 -6.00 -12.54 7.54
CA LYS A 99 -6.01 -11.10 7.27
C LYS A 99 -4.64 -10.61 6.80
N ALA A 100 -3.55 -11.06 7.44
CA ALA A 100 -2.19 -10.68 7.07
C ALA A 100 -1.82 -11.13 5.65
N VAL A 101 -2.12 -12.39 5.29
CA VAL A 101 -1.88 -12.90 3.93
C VAL A 101 -2.67 -12.10 2.90
N ARG A 102 -3.95 -11.81 3.18
CA ARG A 102 -4.76 -10.98 2.28
C ARG A 102 -4.19 -9.57 2.12
N LEU A 103 -3.75 -8.93 3.20
CA LEU A 103 -3.13 -7.60 3.13
C LEU A 103 -1.84 -7.64 2.29
N ASN A 104 -0.96 -8.62 2.52
CA ASN A 104 0.27 -8.76 1.73
C ASN A 104 -0.04 -8.95 0.24
N ARG A 105 -1.03 -9.78 -0.10
CA ARG A 105 -1.49 -9.95 -1.47
C ARG A 105 -2.07 -8.65 -2.06
N ALA A 106 -2.80 -7.87 -1.25
CA ALA A 106 -3.42 -6.62 -1.69
C ALA A 106 -2.39 -5.54 -2.01
N ILE A 107 -1.23 -5.55 -1.37
CA ILE A 107 -0.15 -4.57 -1.58
C ILE A 107 1.00 -5.13 -2.43
N GLN A 108 0.89 -6.35 -2.94
CA GLN A 108 1.92 -6.95 -3.79
C GLN A 108 1.86 -6.34 -5.19
N ALA A 109 3.00 -5.96 -5.74
CA ALA A 109 3.06 -5.48 -7.11
C ALA A 109 2.94 -6.61 -8.13
N LYS A 110 2.54 -6.26 -9.35
CA LYS A 110 2.36 -7.22 -10.46
C LYS A 110 3.62 -7.97 -10.88
N ASP A 111 4.81 -7.43 -10.57
CA ASP A 111 6.10 -8.07 -10.82
C ASP A 111 6.57 -8.94 -9.64
N GLY A 112 5.73 -9.10 -8.61
CA GLY A 112 5.97 -9.94 -7.44
C GLY A 112 6.67 -9.24 -6.27
N HIS A 113 7.11 -7.98 -6.44
CA HIS A 113 7.82 -7.18 -5.43
C HIS A 113 6.90 -6.32 -4.55
#